data_AF-A0A8I1LSK4-F1
#
_entry.id   AF-A0A8I1LSK4-F1
#
_cell.length_a   1.000
_cell.length_b   1.000
_cell.length_c   1.000
_cell.angle_alpha   90.00
_cell.angle_beta   90.00
_cell.angle_gamma   90.00
#
_symmetry.space_group_name_H-M   'P 1'
#
loop_
_entity.id
_entity.type
_entity.pdbx_description
1 polymer ?
#
loop_
_entity_poly.entity_id
_entity_poly.type
_entity_poly.pdbx_seq_one_letter_code
_entity_poly.pdbx_strand_id
1 'polypeptide(L)'
;MSFTSENILPEGTAYNKLINLIALLGYTKQRNEFKNQGMLASYFWYEYKNYRSYVGVELDIYKKDGNILVYTRTRSGRSYWDLEHQNKTIKYIKDYFKGSFSTDEGKNRYFIIDKKVPTELEAGLFIARWVYKNALIKPKIYLDSRNLKGDISRVEHTGISFIDDLNPRFFSNNLLIPYLVATWEEYLKKSFIVILKYTDNRDKLFKEARFSVNNLRDISAGNTSIEEALVEKFSFQRPRIVAENFKKVDEKLDIFTVLNKPILNRKVSLFDSIEEIVELRNTFVHEGGMDLSINDKKLKVIIKDFEVAVDRIYDRFGAYYNFEPSRDF
;
A
#
# COMPACT_ATOMS: atom_id res chain seq x y z
N MET A 1 6.02 4.51 -15.72
CA MET A 1 7.34 4.12 -16.28
C MET A 1 7.75 2.76 -15.70
N SER A 2 8.64 2.03 -16.34
CA SER A 2 9.11 0.70 -15.91
C SER A 2 10.57 0.48 -16.32
N PHE A 3 11.25 -0.41 -15.61
CA PHE A 3 12.61 -0.85 -15.89
C PHE A 3 12.57 -2.20 -16.58
N THR A 4 13.09 -2.28 -17.79
CA THR A 4 12.90 -3.42 -18.68
C THR A 4 14.22 -3.98 -19.19
N SER A 5 14.30 -5.30 -19.28
CA SER A 5 15.47 -5.98 -19.81
C SER A 5 15.08 -7.12 -20.73
N GLU A 6 15.98 -7.44 -21.65
CA GLU A 6 15.86 -8.60 -22.53
C GLU A 6 17.17 -9.39 -22.48
N ASN A 7 17.08 -10.67 -22.11
CA ASN A 7 18.15 -11.64 -22.27
C ASN A 7 17.91 -12.45 -23.55
N ILE A 8 18.92 -12.50 -24.42
CA ILE A 8 18.92 -13.29 -25.66
C ILE A 8 19.76 -14.53 -25.43
N LEU A 9 19.13 -15.71 -25.45
CA LEU A 9 19.79 -16.98 -25.23
C LEU A 9 20.30 -17.56 -26.56
N PRO A 10 21.44 -18.28 -26.56
CA PRO A 10 21.95 -18.92 -27.77
C PRO A 10 20.94 -19.92 -28.37
N GLU A 11 21.02 -20.10 -29.68
CA GLU A 11 20.20 -21.07 -30.40
C GLU A 11 20.41 -22.50 -29.84
N GLY A 12 19.35 -23.30 -29.78
CA GLY A 12 19.40 -24.66 -29.23
C GLY A 12 19.38 -24.73 -27.70
N THR A 13 19.22 -23.59 -27.00
CA THR A 13 19.06 -23.58 -25.54
C THR A 13 17.88 -24.46 -25.10
N ALA A 14 18.15 -25.37 -24.15
CA ALA A 14 17.14 -26.26 -23.61
C ALA A 14 16.14 -25.50 -22.71
N TYR A 15 14.89 -25.35 -23.18
CA TYR A 15 13.82 -24.65 -22.47
C TYR A 15 13.58 -25.15 -21.04
N ASN A 16 13.66 -26.47 -20.80
CA ASN A 16 13.49 -27.05 -19.46
C ASN A 16 14.57 -26.59 -18.48
N LYS A 17 15.82 -26.39 -18.94
CA LYS A 17 16.88 -25.85 -18.08
C LYS A 17 16.58 -24.41 -17.67
N LEU A 18 16.01 -23.62 -18.59
CA LEU A 18 15.61 -22.24 -18.31
C LEU A 18 14.50 -22.19 -17.26
N ILE A 19 13.46 -23.03 -17.40
CA ILE A 19 12.39 -23.12 -16.40
C ILE A 19 12.94 -23.48 -15.02
N ASN A 20 13.84 -24.47 -14.95
CA ASN A 20 14.44 -24.87 -13.68
C ASN A 20 15.24 -23.73 -13.03
N LEU A 21 16.00 -22.97 -13.83
CA LEU A 21 16.73 -21.80 -13.31
C LEU A 21 15.77 -20.71 -12.80
N ILE A 22 14.69 -20.43 -13.53
CA ILE A 22 13.66 -19.46 -13.13
C ILE A 22 12.99 -19.88 -11.81
N ALA A 23 12.66 -21.17 -11.66
CA ALA A 23 12.12 -21.71 -10.41
C ALA A 23 13.12 -21.59 -9.24
N LEU A 24 14.42 -21.85 -9.47
CA LEU A 24 15.47 -21.66 -8.46
C LEU A 24 15.67 -20.20 -8.05
N LEU A 25 15.38 -19.26 -8.94
CA LEU A 25 15.35 -17.83 -8.62
C LEU A 25 14.10 -17.43 -7.82
N GLY A 26 13.15 -18.34 -7.59
CA GLY A 26 11.97 -18.13 -6.75
C GLY A 26 10.76 -17.58 -7.50
N TYR A 27 10.80 -17.56 -8.82
CA TYR A 27 9.67 -17.13 -9.64
C TYR A 27 8.54 -18.15 -9.62
N THR A 28 7.31 -17.65 -9.58
CA THR A 28 6.08 -18.45 -9.64
C THR A 28 5.41 -18.27 -10.99
N LYS A 29 4.96 -19.37 -11.60
CA LYS A 29 4.31 -19.32 -12.92
C LYS A 29 2.97 -18.61 -12.81
N GLN A 30 2.74 -17.65 -13.69
CA GLN A 30 1.48 -16.91 -13.75
C GLN A 30 0.51 -17.57 -14.73
N ARG A 31 -0.79 -17.42 -14.43
CA ARG A 31 -1.85 -17.81 -15.36
C ARG A 31 -1.97 -16.72 -16.42
N ASN A 32 -1.53 -17.02 -17.64
CA ASN A 32 -1.67 -16.10 -18.75
C ASN A 32 -3.08 -16.13 -19.30
N GLU A 33 -3.88 -15.12 -18.95
CA GLU A 33 -5.21 -14.91 -19.55
C GLU A 33 -5.13 -14.31 -20.97
N PHE A 34 -4.02 -13.63 -21.28
CA PHE A 34 -3.76 -13.05 -22.60
C PHE A 34 -2.58 -13.77 -23.27
N LYS A 35 -2.83 -14.40 -24.42
CA LYS A 35 -1.78 -15.06 -25.21
C LYS A 35 -1.24 -14.10 -26.26
N ASN A 36 -0.10 -13.50 -25.98
CA ASN A 36 0.68 -12.78 -26.99
C ASN A 36 1.39 -13.77 -27.91
N GLN A 37 1.47 -13.46 -29.21
CA GLN A 37 2.11 -14.32 -30.19
C GLN A 37 3.60 -14.55 -29.83
N GLY A 38 4.02 -15.82 -29.80
CA GLY A 38 5.41 -16.20 -29.47
C GLY A 38 5.73 -16.27 -27.96
N MET A 39 4.81 -15.91 -27.06
CA MET A 39 5.01 -16.07 -25.62
C MET A 39 4.87 -17.55 -25.20
N LEU A 40 5.89 -18.08 -24.55
CA LEU A 40 5.92 -19.45 -24.04
C LEU A 40 5.37 -19.55 -22.61
N ALA A 41 5.73 -18.61 -21.73
CA ALA A 41 5.32 -18.60 -20.33
C ALA A 41 5.54 -17.23 -19.69
N SER A 42 4.76 -16.92 -18.66
CA SER A 42 4.96 -15.77 -17.78
C SER A 42 5.14 -16.24 -16.34
N TYR A 43 5.94 -15.49 -15.60
CA TYR A 43 6.30 -15.72 -14.22
C TYR A 43 6.34 -14.41 -13.46
N PHE A 44 6.19 -14.50 -12.15
CA PHE A 44 6.28 -13.37 -11.25
C PHE A 44 7.05 -13.75 -9.99
N TRP A 45 7.94 -12.85 -9.57
CA TRP A 45 8.64 -12.95 -8.31
C TRP A 45 8.21 -11.82 -7.37
N TYR A 46 7.98 -12.16 -6.11
CA TYR A 46 7.68 -11.21 -5.04
C TYR A 46 8.22 -11.73 -3.72
N GLU A 47 8.98 -10.91 -3.00
CA GLU A 47 9.43 -11.22 -1.64
C GLU A 47 8.41 -10.71 -0.62
N TYR A 48 7.64 -11.64 -0.06
CA TYR A 48 6.61 -11.35 0.93
C TYR A 48 7.17 -11.07 2.33
N LYS A 49 8.40 -11.52 2.62
CA LYS A 49 9.00 -11.32 3.94
C LYS A 49 9.68 -9.97 4.04
N ASN A 50 9.63 -9.41 5.24
CA ASN A 50 10.42 -8.25 5.63
C ASN A 50 10.25 -7.01 4.73
N TYR A 51 9.10 -6.88 4.06
CA TYR A 51 8.76 -5.71 3.25
C TYR A 51 9.74 -5.44 2.10
N ARG A 52 10.45 -6.48 1.61
CA ARG A 52 11.52 -6.29 0.63
C ARG A 52 11.00 -6.05 -0.78
N SER A 53 9.88 -6.62 -1.17
CA SER A 53 9.31 -6.37 -2.49
C SER A 53 8.17 -5.37 -2.39
N TYR A 54 8.14 -4.39 -3.29
CA TYR A 54 6.99 -3.47 -3.36
C TYR A 54 6.10 -3.82 -4.54
N VAL A 55 6.71 -4.09 -5.70
CA VAL A 55 5.98 -4.40 -6.95
C VAL A 55 6.38 -5.74 -7.56
N GLY A 56 7.47 -6.36 -7.08
CA GLY A 56 7.98 -7.60 -7.63
C GLY A 56 8.61 -7.44 -9.01
N VAL A 57 8.96 -8.59 -9.60
CA VAL A 57 9.57 -8.69 -10.93
C VAL A 57 8.69 -9.56 -11.81
N GLU A 58 8.23 -8.99 -12.91
CA GLU A 58 7.55 -9.71 -14.00
C GLU A 58 8.62 -10.35 -14.91
N LEU A 59 8.42 -11.59 -15.33
CA LEU A 59 9.31 -12.32 -16.24
C LEU A 59 8.49 -13.05 -17.30
N ASP A 60 8.75 -12.73 -18.56
CA ASP A 60 8.12 -13.39 -19.70
C ASP A 60 9.14 -14.08 -20.58
N ILE A 61 8.81 -15.26 -21.07
CA ILE A 61 9.66 -16.02 -22.00
C ILE A 61 9.01 -16.03 -23.37
N TYR A 62 9.77 -15.64 -24.39
CA TYR A 62 9.34 -15.65 -25.78
C TYR A 62 10.24 -16.56 -26.63
N LYS A 63 9.69 -17.05 -27.74
CA LYS A 63 10.46 -17.68 -28.81
C LYS A 63 10.37 -16.81 -30.06
N LYS A 64 11.52 -16.37 -30.56
CA LYS A 64 11.62 -15.54 -31.76
C LYS A 64 12.85 -15.96 -32.57
N ASP A 65 12.66 -16.18 -33.86
CA ASP A 65 13.74 -16.51 -34.82
C ASP A 65 14.64 -17.66 -34.32
N GLY A 66 14.03 -18.74 -33.81
CA GLY A 66 14.74 -19.91 -33.26
C GLY A 66 15.31 -19.73 -31.84
N ASN A 67 15.52 -18.48 -31.41
CA ASN A 67 16.07 -18.14 -30.11
C ASN A 67 15.00 -18.01 -29.02
N ILE A 68 15.42 -18.25 -27.77
CA ILE A 68 14.62 -17.98 -26.59
C ILE A 68 15.02 -16.62 -26.04
N LEU A 69 14.03 -15.77 -25.83
CA LEU A 69 14.16 -14.45 -25.23
C LEU A 69 13.55 -14.48 -23.83
N VAL A 70 14.23 -13.89 -22.85
CA VAL A 70 13.67 -13.69 -21.50
C VAL A 70 13.57 -12.20 -21.25
N TYR A 71 12.34 -11.72 -21.14
CA TYR A 71 12.03 -10.35 -20.81
C TYR A 71 11.79 -10.24 -19.31
N THR A 72 12.39 -9.25 -18.65
CA THR A 72 12.06 -8.93 -17.26
C THR A 72 11.63 -7.48 -17.11
N ARG A 73 10.72 -7.23 -16.18
CA ARG A 73 10.19 -5.90 -15.91
C ARG A 73 9.96 -5.68 -14.42
N THR A 74 10.36 -4.50 -13.94
CA THR A 74 9.90 -3.92 -12.66
C THR A 74 9.24 -2.57 -12.91
N ARG A 75 8.27 -2.18 -12.09
CA ARG A 75 7.54 -0.89 -12.24
C ARG A 75 8.32 0.24 -11.58
N SER A 76 8.08 1.51 -11.94
CA SER A 76 8.82 2.67 -11.39
C SER A 76 8.81 2.75 -9.85
N GLY A 77 7.74 2.32 -9.19
CA GLY A 77 7.62 2.24 -7.73
C GLY A 77 8.32 1.04 -7.07
N ARG A 78 9.18 0.31 -7.79
CA ARG A 78 9.96 -0.83 -7.27
C ARG A 78 10.77 -0.50 -6.02
N SER A 79 10.99 -1.53 -5.19
CA SER A 79 11.94 -1.45 -4.08
C SER A 79 13.39 -1.57 -4.56
N TYR A 80 14.34 -1.33 -3.64
CA TYR A 80 15.74 -1.67 -3.85
C TYR A 80 15.90 -3.15 -4.25
N TRP A 81 15.26 -4.05 -3.51
CA TRP A 81 15.40 -5.50 -3.69
C TRP A 81 14.71 -6.03 -4.94
N ASP A 82 13.65 -5.38 -5.41
CA ASP A 82 13.00 -5.71 -6.70
C ASP A 82 14.01 -5.53 -7.84
N LEU A 83 14.70 -4.39 -7.86
CA LEU A 83 15.69 -4.08 -8.91
C LEU A 83 16.97 -4.92 -8.74
N GLU A 84 17.39 -5.18 -7.51
CA GLU A 84 18.48 -6.11 -7.19
C GLU A 84 18.15 -7.53 -7.71
N HIS A 85 16.93 -8.01 -7.48
CA HIS A 85 16.48 -9.33 -7.93
C HIS A 85 16.36 -9.39 -9.45
N GLN A 86 15.92 -8.31 -10.11
CA GLN A 86 15.93 -8.21 -11.57
C GLN A 86 17.36 -8.31 -12.12
N ASN A 87 18.31 -7.55 -11.57
CA ASN A 87 19.73 -7.64 -11.94
C ASN A 87 20.32 -9.04 -11.68
N LYS A 88 19.98 -9.66 -10.55
CA LYS A 88 20.37 -11.04 -10.24
C LYS A 88 19.84 -11.99 -11.31
N THR A 89 18.58 -11.89 -11.68
CA THR A 89 17.95 -12.73 -12.70
C THR A 89 18.66 -12.61 -14.04
N ILE A 90 18.88 -11.38 -14.51
CA ILE A 90 19.62 -11.09 -15.74
C ILE A 90 21.01 -11.73 -15.72
N LYS A 91 21.74 -11.55 -14.61
CA LYS A 91 23.10 -12.08 -14.43
C LYS A 91 23.12 -13.61 -14.46
N TYR A 92 22.27 -14.28 -13.69
CA TYR A 92 22.25 -15.74 -13.61
C TYR A 92 21.87 -16.37 -14.95
N ILE A 93 20.89 -15.81 -15.66
CA ILE A 93 20.50 -16.28 -17.00
C ILE A 93 21.67 -16.13 -17.97
N LYS A 94 22.29 -14.94 -18.01
CA LYS A 94 23.44 -14.66 -18.87
C LYS A 94 24.62 -15.59 -18.55
N ASP A 95 24.97 -15.76 -17.28
CA ASP A 95 26.13 -16.54 -16.86
C ASP A 95 25.93 -18.05 -17.08
N TYR A 96 24.71 -18.57 -16.91
CA TYR A 96 24.38 -19.99 -17.09
C TYR A 96 24.28 -20.38 -18.57
N PHE A 97 23.62 -19.57 -19.40
CA PHE A 97 23.40 -19.87 -20.82
C PHE A 97 24.43 -19.24 -21.77
N LYS A 98 25.33 -18.40 -21.25
CA LYS A 98 26.34 -17.66 -22.04
C LYS A 98 25.73 -16.77 -23.15
N GLY A 99 24.53 -16.25 -22.89
CA GLY A 99 23.83 -15.33 -23.78
C GLY A 99 24.29 -13.87 -23.64
N SER A 100 23.52 -12.97 -24.26
CA SER A 100 23.70 -11.52 -24.10
C SER A 100 22.44 -10.89 -23.51
N PHE A 101 22.51 -9.65 -23.05
CA PHE A 101 21.34 -8.94 -22.58
C PHE A 101 21.41 -7.44 -22.87
N SER A 102 20.26 -6.79 -22.85
CA SER A 102 20.11 -5.33 -22.84
C SER A 102 19.18 -4.94 -21.71
N THR A 103 19.43 -3.76 -21.15
CA THR A 103 18.52 -3.06 -20.25
C THR A 103 18.25 -1.67 -20.80
N ASP A 104 17.41 -0.91 -20.13
CA ASP A 104 17.22 0.52 -20.41
C ASP A 104 18.53 1.33 -20.26
N GLU A 105 19.53 0.82 -19.52
CA GLU A 105 20.86 1.43 -19.38
C GLU A 105 21.81 1.10 -20.56
N GLY A 106 21.38 0.21 -21.46
CA GLY A 106 22.10 -0.18 -22.67
C GLY A 106 22.50 -1.66 -22.70
N LYS A 107 23.25 -2.03 -23.75
CA LYS A 107 23.67 -3.42 -23.99
C LYS A 107 24.70 -3.88 -22.95
N ASN A 108 24.46 -5.05 -22.36
CA ASN A 108 25.28 -5.67 -21.31
C ASN A 108 25.54 -4.77 -20.08
N ARG A 109 24.64 -3.83 -19.81
CA ARG A 109 24.69 -2.95 -18.63
C ARG A 109 23.56 -3.32 -17.69
N TYR A 110 23.88 -3.55 -16.43
CA TYR A 110 22.88 -3.78 -15.39
C TYR A 110 22.19 -2.47 -15.00
N PHE A 111 21.01 -2.56 -14.42
CA PHE A 111 20.35 -1.37 -13.86
C PHE A 111 21.18 -0.78 -12.73
N ILE A 112 21.26 0.54 -12.70
CA ILE A 112 21.95 1.27 -11.65
C ILE A 112 21.04 1.35 -10.42
N ILE A 113 21.58 1.01 -9.25
CA ILE A 113 20.86 1.07 -7.97
C ILE A 113 21.51 2.15 -7.10
N ASP A 114 21.18 3.41 -7.37
CA ASP A 114 21.79 4.59 -6.70
C ASP A 114 21.24 4.87 -5.29
N LYS A 115 20.24 4.11 -4.84
CA LYS A 115 19.60 4.33 -3.55
C LYS A 115 20.29 3.51 -2.46
N LYS A 116 20.47 4.10 -1.28
CA LYS A 116 20.84 3.38 -0.06
C LYS A 116 19.80 2.29 0.21
N VAL A 117 20.25 1.13 0.66
CA VAL A 117 19.36 0.04 1.07
C VAL A 117 18.45 0.54 2.20
N PRO A 118 17.12 0.58 2.02
CA PRO A 118 16.21 1.02 3.07
C PRO A 118 16.17 -0.02 4.18
N THR A 119 15.85 0.41 5.40
CA THR A 119 15.61 -0.54 6.50
C THR A 119 14.27 -1.25 6.31
N GLU A 120 14.10 -2.42 6.92
CA GLU A 120 12.83 -3.16 6.84
C GLU A 120 11.66 -2.40 7.51
N LEU A 121 11.97 -1.57 8.53
CA LEU A 121 11.03 -0.63 9.16
C LEU A 121 10.61 0.48 8.18
N GLU A 122 11.58 1.14 7.55
CA GLU A 122 11.32 2.20 6.56
C GLU A 122 10.49 1.66 5.38
N ALA A 123 10.88 0.50 4.86
CA ALA A 123 10.18 -0.19 3.78
C ALA A 123 8.73 -0.54 4.17
N GLY A 124 8.51 -1.11 5.36
CA GLY A 124 7.17 -1.46 5.82
C GLY A 124 6.26 -0.24 6.01
N LEU A 125 6.78 0.86 6.57
CA LEU A 125 6.04 2.11 6.73
C LEU A 125 5.72 2.76 5.40
N PHE A 126 6.66 2.72 4.44
CA PHE A 126 6.44 3.20 3.09
C PHE A 126 5.33 2.40 2.39
N ILE A 127 5.36 1.07 2.45
CA ILE A 127 4.32 0.21 1.86
C ILE A 127 2.94 0.51 2.46
N ALA A 128 2.84 0.65 3.79
CA ALA A 128 1.58 1.00 4.44
C ALA A 128 1.01 2.32 3.90
N ARG A 129 1.86 3.35 3.76
CA ARG A 129 1.48 4.63 3.16
C ARG A 129 1.13 4.52 1.67
N TRP A 130 1.84 3.70 0.91
CA TRP A 130 1.55 3.51 -0.51
C TRP A 130 0.21 2.82 -0.73
N VAL A 131 -0.07 1.75 0.00
CA VAL A 131 -1.39 1.08 -0.02
C VAL A 131 -2.50 2.08 0.27
N TYR A 132 -2.31 2.92 1.29
CA TYR A 132 -3.25 3.98 1.63
C TYR A 132 -3.45 4.99 0.48
N LYS A 133 -2.38 5.50 -0.10
CA LYS A 133 -2.44 6.45 -1.23
C LYS A 133 -3.16 5.86 -2.44
N ASN A 134 -2.89 4.59 -2.76
CA ASN A 134 -3.61 3.88 -3.81
C ASN A 134 -5.10 3.72 -3.47
N ALA A 135 -5.43 3.44 -2.20
CA ALA A 135 -6.81 3.34 -1.76
C ALA A 135 -7.57 4.66 -1.88
N LEU A 136 -6.91 5.81 -1.65
CA LEU A 136 -7.47 7.15 -1.81
C LEU A 136 -7.70 7.59 -3.27
N ILE A 137 -7.08 6.94 -4.26
CA ILE A 137 -7.36 7.22 -5.67
C ILE A 137 -8.82 6.88 -6.00
N LYS A 138 -9.35 5.78 -5.46
CA LYS A 138 -10.72 5.31 -5.73
C LYS A 138 -11.81 6.34 -5.41
N PRO A 139 -11.89 6.93 -4.19
CA PRO A 139 -12.90 7.93 -3.87
C PRO A 139 -12.73 9.21 -4.69
N LYS A 140 -11.49 9.60 -5.04
CA LYS A 140 -11.25 10.76 -5.92
C LYS A 140 -11.82 10.52 -7.32
N ILE A 141 -11.48 9.39 -7.95
CA ILE A 141 -12.03 9.00 -9.26
C ILE A 141 -13.55 8.87 -9.19
N TYR A 142 -14.10 8.24 -8.16
CA TYR A 142 -15.54 8.12 -7.98
C TYR A 142 -16.23 9.48 -7.94
N LEU A 143 -15.70 10.44 -7.17
CA LEU A 143 -16.27 11.78 -7.08
C LEU A 143 -16.21 12.55 -8.40
N ASP A 144 -15.10 12.41 -9.13
CA ASP A 144 -14.92 13.12 -10.40
C ASP A 144 -15.70 12.44 -11.55
N SER A 145 -16.03 11.16 -11.43
CA SER A 145 -16.67 10.37 -12.49
C SER A 145 -18.16 10.08 -12.26
N ARG A 146 -18.68 10.30 -11.05
CA ARG A 146 -20.09 9.99 -10.76
C ARG A 146 -21.02 10.93 -11.53
N ASN A 147 -22.01 10.34 -12.19
CA ASN A 147 -22.98 11.07 -13.00
C ASN A 147 -24.38 10.93 -12.38
N LEU A 148 -24.66 11.71 -11.34
CA LEU A 148 -25.96 11.73 -10.67
C LEU A 148 -26.89 12.69 -11.42
N LYS A 149 -27.91 12.13 -12.08
CA LYS A 149 -28.93 12.85 -12.86
C LYS A 149 -30.28 12.86 -12.14
N GLY A 150 -31.21 13.70 -12.60
CA GLY A 150 -32.58 13.81 -12.08
C GLY A 150 -32.76 14.90 -11.03
N ASP A 151 -34.00 15.38 -10.88
CA ASP A 151 -34.35 16.60 -10.13
C ASP A 151 -34.09 16.49 -8.62
N ILE A 152 -34.01 15.27 -8.09
CA ILE A 152 -33.69 14.97 -6.69
C ILE A 152 -32.18 14.99 -6.40
N SER A 153 -31.32 14.87 -7.42
CA SER A 153 -29.86 14.81 -7.30
C SER A 153 -29.20 16.19 -7.14
N ARG A 154 -29.80 17.05 -6.32
CA ARG A 154 -29.42 18.47 -6.19
C ARG A 154 -28.06 18.63 -5.52
N VAL A 155 -27.35 19.70 -5.88
CA VAL A 155 -26.04 20.05 -5.30
C VAL A 155 -26.20 20.70 -3.92
N GLU A 156 -27.25 21.49 -3.76
CA GLU A 156 -27.57 22.21 -2.52
C GLU A 156 -28.80 21.59 -1.86
N HIS A 157 -28.84 21.66 -0.54
CA HIS A 157 -29.99 21.20 0.23
C HIS A 157 -31.19 22.10 -0.05
N THR A 158 -32.37 21.49 -0.13
CA THR A 158 -33.64 22.21 -0.31
C THR A 158 -34.12 22.86 0.99
N GLY A 159 -33.58 22.43 2.14
CA GLY A 159 -34.06 22.82 3.47
C GLY A 159 -35.27 21.99 3.93
N ILE A 160 -35.73 21.05 3.10
CA ILE A 160 -36.83 20.14 3.40
C ILE A 160 -36.23 18.77 3.70
N SER A 161 -36.17 18.41 4.98
CA SER A 161 -35.42 17.25 5.48
C SER A 161 -35.74 15.94 4.74
N PHE A 162 -37.00 15.61 4.48
CA PHE A 162 -37.34 14.34 3.80
C PHE A 162 -36.90 14.29 2.32
N ILE A 163 -36.83 15.44 1.64
CA ILE A 163 -36.37 15.51 0.24
C ILE A 163 -34.85 15.40 0.21
N ASP A 164 -34.18 16.09 1.13
CA ASP A 164 -32.72 16.12 1.22
C ASP A 164 -32.15 14.76 1.69
N ASP A 165 -32.85 14.04 2.56
CA ASP A 165 -32.49 12.69 2.99
C ASP A 165 -32.57 11.66 1.85
N LEU A 166 -33.51 11.87 0.92
CA LEU A 166 -33.64 11.04 -0.29
C LEU A 166 -32.71 11.48 -1.43
N ASN A 167 -31.91 12.54 -1.25
CA ASN A 167 -31.01 13.03 -2.28
C ASN A 167 -29.83 12.05 -2.47
N PRO A 168 -29.71 11.40 -3.65
CA PRO A 168 -28.68 10.40 -3.89
C PRO A 168 -27.26 10.99 -3.87
N ARG A 169 -27.09 12.31 -4.04
CA ARG A 169 -25.78 12.98 -3.91
C ARG A 169 -25.32 13.03 -2.47
N PHE A 170 -26.19 13.41 -1.53
CA PHE A 170 -25.84 13.43 -0.11
C PHE A 170 -25.63 12.00 0.41
N PHE A 171 -26.46 11.05 -0.01
CA PHE A 171 -26.26 9.63 0.31
C PHE A 171 -24.90 9.13 -0.22
N SER A 172 -24.59 9.40 -1.49
CA SER A 172 -23.31 9.07 -2.13
C SER A 172 -22.10 9.68 -1.40
N ASN A 173 -22.20 10.91 -0.90
CA ASN A 173 -21.13 11.54 -0.12
C ASN A 173 -20.94 10.85 1.24
N ASN A 174 -22.02 10.56 1.94
CA ASN A 174 -21.97 9.88 3.23
C ASN A 174 -21.44 8.44 3.11
N LEU A 175 -21.78 7.72 2.02
CA LEU A 175 -21.24 6.38 1.74
C LEU A 175 -19.71 6.31 1.63
N LEU A 176 -19.06 7.41 1.27
CA LEU A 176 -17.60 7.45 1.18
C LEU A 176 -16.93 7.61 2.54
N ILE A 177 -17.63 8.12 3.55
CA ILE A 177 -17.10 8.34 4.89
C ILE A 177 -16.62 7.02 5.54
N PRO A 178 -17.43 5.93 5.58
CA PRO A 178 -16.96 4.64 6.09
C PRO A 178 -15.72 4.10 5.37
N TYR A 179 -15.64 4.27 4.04
CA TYR A 179 -14.48 3.84 3.27
C TYR A 179 -13.22 4.62 3.65
N LEU A 180 -13.33 5.95 3.80
CA LEU A 180 -12.20 6.79 4.23
C LEU A 180 -11.71 6.39 5.62
N VAL A 181 -12.63 6.22 6.58
CA VAL A 181 -12.29 5.77 7.95
C VAL A 181 -11.64 4.40 7.95
N ALA A 182 -12.15 3.44 7.16
CA ALA A 182 -11.56 2.10 7.06
C ALA A 182 -10.14 2.12 6.45
N THR A 183 -9.90 2.91 5.40
CA THR A 183 -8.55 3.03 4.81
C THR A 183 -7.56 3.69 5.76
N TRP A 184 -8.01 4.69 6.52
CA TRP A 184 -7.24 5.35 7.57
C TRP A 184 -6.87 4.38 8.69
N GLU A 185 -7.84 3.60 9.17
CA GLU A 185 -7.65 2.57 10.18
C GLU A 185 -6.62 1.54 9.72
N GLU A 186 -6.75 1.03 8.49
CA GLU A 186 -5.84 0.04 7.94
C GLU A 186 -4.41 0.58 7.80
N TYR A 187 -4.24 1.84 7.39
CA TYR A 187 -2.93 2.48 7.32
C TYR A 187 -2.23 2.50 8.69
N LEU A 188 -2.95 2.95 9.71
CA LEU A 188 -2.43 3.06 11.07
C LEU A 188 -2.14 1.70 11.66
N LYS A 189 -3.03 0.74 11.45
CA LYS A 189 -2.89 -0.66 11.85
C LYS A 189 -1.63 -1.28 11.26
N LYS A 190 -1.44 -1.17 9.94
CA LYS A 190 -0.24 -1.68 9.25
C LYS A 190 1.03 -0.97 9.71
N SER A 191 0.99 0.34 9.90
CA SER A 191 2.13 1.10 10.42
C SER A 191 2.51 0.65 11.83
N PHE A 192 1.50 0.43 12.69
CA PHE A 192 1.70 -0.05 14.05
C PHE A 192 2.31 -1.45 14.06
N ILE A 193 1.83 -2.38 13.22
CA ILE A 193 2.41 -3.73 13.07
C ILE A 193 3.89 -3.64 12.69
N VAL A 194 4.24 -2.79 11.72
CA VAL A 194 5.63 -2.61 11.28
C VAL A 194 6.49 -2.13 12.45
N ILE A 195 6.06 -1.07 13.15
CA ILE A 195 6.81 -0.54 14.29
C ILE A 195 6.95 -1.58 15.40
N LEU A 196 5.87 -2.31 15.71
CA LEU A 196 5.87 -3.34 16.74
C LEU A 196 6.85 -4.48 16.44
N LYS A 197 7.06 -4.83 15.17
CA LYS A 197 8.03 -5.87 14.77
C LYS A 197 9.47 -5.47 15.10
N TYR A 198 9.81 -4.19 15.01
CA TYR A 198 11.18 -3.67 15.10
C TYR A 198 11.44 -2.78 16.33
N THR A 199 10.49 -2.69 17.27
CA THR A 199 10.67 -1.96 18.53
C THR A 199 11.24 -2.87 19.62
N ASP A 200 12.13 -2.32 20.44
CA ASP A 200 12.69 -3.01 21.60
C ASP A 200 11.64 -3.23 22.73
N ASN A 201 10.57 -2.44 22.73
CA ASN A 201 9.52 -2.50 23.77
C ASN A 201 8.44 -3.57 23.47
N ARG A 202 8.64 -4.42 22.45
CA ARG A 202 7.67 -5.44 22.02
C ARG A 202 7.29 -6.40 23.13
N ASP A 203 8.26 -6.79 23.96
CA ASP A 203 8.07 -7.81 25.00
C ASP A 203 7.13 -7.34 26.12
N LYS A 204 7.16 -6.04 26.45
CA LYS A 204 6.24 -5.45 27.42
C LYS A 204 4.79 -5.57 26.93
N LEU A 205 4.56 -5.19 25.67
CA LEU A 205 3.24 -5.27 25.05
C LEU A 205 2.74 -6.71 24.91
N PHE A 206 3.63 -7.66 24.60
CA PHE A 206 3.26 -9.07 24.53
C PHE A 206 2.95 -9.70 25.89
N LYS A 207 3.65 -9.29 26.96
CA LYS A 207 3.34 -9.76 28.34
C LYS A 207 1.96 -9.31 28.80
N GLU A 208 1.56 -8.10 28.45
CA GLU A 208 0.24 -7.55 28.78
C GLU A 208 -0.87 -8.17 27.89
N ALA A 209 -0.50 -8.74 26.75
CA ALA A 209 -1.42 -9.30 25.78
C ALA A 209 -1.94 -10.71 26.16
N ARG A 210 -3.24 -10.81 26.46
CA ARG A 210 -3.92 -12.12 26.61
C ARG A 210 -4.36 -12.66 25.26
N PHE A 211 -3.69 -13.67 24.70
CA PHE A 211 -4.07 -14.27 23.42
C PHE A 211 -5.16 -15.34 23.60
N SER A 212 -6.14 -15.35 22.71
CA SER A 212 -7.17 -16.41 22.69
C SER A 212 -6.59 -17.71 22.11
N VAL A 213 -7.27 -18.84 22.34
CA VAL A 213 -6.89 -20.14 21.74
C VAL A 213 -6.93 -20.07 20.21
N ASN A 214 -7.88 -19.32 19.63
CA ASN A 214 -7.95 -19.13 18.17
C ASN A 214 -6.72 -18.36 17.65
N ASN A 215 -6.33 -17.29 18.34
CA ASN A 215 -5.12 -16.54 17.98
C ASN A 215 -3.89 -17.46 18.00
N LEU A 216 -3.75 -18.29 19.03
CA LEU A 216 -2.60 -19.22 19.14
C LEU A 216 -2.60 -20.27 18.03
N ARG A 217 -3.78 -20.76 17.63
CA ARG A 217 -3.91 -21.70 16.50
C ARG A 217 -3.49 -21.05 15.18
N ASP A 218 -3.96 -19.83 14.90
CA ASP A 218 -3.63 -19.12 13.66
C ASP A 218 -2.15 -18.74 13.58
N ILE A 219 -1.55 -18.36 14.72
CA ILE A 219 -0.11 -18.11 14.83
C ILE A 219 0.68 -19.40 14.57
N SER A 220 0.28 -20.51 15.20
CA SER A 220 0.96 -21.81 15.02
C SER A 220 0.84 -22.34 13.59
N ALA A 221 -0.25 -22.04 12.88
CA ALA A 221 -0.43 -22.42 11.49
C ALA A 221 0.34 -21.51 10.51
N GLY A 222 0.92 -20.40 10.99
CA GLY A 222 1.57 -19.40 10.15
C GLY A 222 0.60 -18.52 9.36
N ASN A 223 -0.69 -18.52 9.71
CA ASN A 223 -1.71 -17.72 9.05
C ASN A 223 -1.67 -16.24 9.49
N THR A 224 -1.25 -15.99 10.73
CA THR A 224 -1.11 -14.64 11.28
C THR A 224 0.16 -14.53 12.11
N SER A 225 0.77 -13.35 12.14
CA SER A 225 1.88 -13.05 13.04
C SER A 225 1.38 -12.73 14.45
N ILE A 226 2.26 -12.86 15.44
CA ILE A 226 1.92 -12.47 16.83
C ILE A 226 1.63 -10.97 16.93
N GLU A 227 2.31 -10.15 16.12
CA GLU A 227 2.07 -8.72 16.01
C GLU A 227 0.66 -8.42 15.46
N GLU A 228 0.24 -9.10 14.39
CA GLU A 228 -1.12 -8.96 13.84
C GLU A 228 -2.18 -9.37 14.84
N ALA A 229 -2.02 -10.52 15.50
CA ALA A 229 -2.97 -11.01 16.50
C ALA A 229 -3.06 -10.12 17.75
N LEU A 230 -2.00 -9.39 18.09
CA LEU A 230 -2.01 -8.39 19.15
C LEU A 230 -2.77 -7.13 18.70
N VAL A 231 -2.49 -6.68 17.49
CA VAL A 231 -3.02 -5.44 16.92
C VAL A 231 -4.55 -5.47 16.75
N GLU A 232 -5.16 -6.63 16.51
CA GLU A 232 -6.63 -6.78 16.47
C GLU A 232 -7.35 -6.37 17.77
N LYS A 233 -6.63 -6.23 18.90
CA LYS A 233 -7.22 -5.81 20.18
C LYS A 233 -7.27 -4.30 20.34
N PHE A 234 -6.69 -3.55 19.41
CA PHE A 234 -6.62 -2.10 19.44
C PHE A 234 -7.55 -1.50 18.39
N SER A 235 -8.15 -0.35 18.69
CA SER A 235 -8.87 0.45 17.70
C SER A 235 -7.93 1.46 17.06
N PHE A 236 -7.99 1.58 15.73
CA PHE A 236 -7.20 2.54 14.96
C PHE A 236 -8.05 3.57 14.20
N GLN A 237 -9.31 3.73 14.57
CA GLN A 237 -10.21 4.69 13.91
C GLN A 237 -10.02 6.11 14.45
N ARG A 238 -10.16 6.26 15.78
CA ARG A 238 -10.16 7.56 16.46
C ARG A 238 -8.75 8.10 16.68
N PRO A 239 -8.40 9.29 16.17
CA PRO A 239 -7.11 9.94 16.42
C PRO A 239 -6.64 9.92 17.88
N ARG A 240 -7.55 10.09 18.85
CA ARG A 240 -7.20 10.04 20.28
C ARG A 240 -6.65 8.68 20.68
N ILE A 241 -7.40 7.61 20.38
CA ILE A 241 -7.03 6.24 20.73
C ILE A 241 -5.76 5.83 19.98
N VAL A 242 -5.63 6.26 18.73
CA VAL A 242 -4.44 6.04 17.91
C VAL A 242 -3.20 6.63 18.59
N ALA A 243 -3.25 7.91 19.00
CA ALA A 243 -2.11 8.54 19.68
C ALA A 243 -1.74 7.82 20.98
N GLU A 244 -2.72 7.35 21.75
CA GLU A 244 -2.50 6.55 22.96
C GLU A 244 -1.85 5.19 22.63
N ASN A 245 -2.29 4.52 21.57
CA ASN A 245 -1.72 3.24 21.16
C ASN A 245 -0.25 3.39 20.76
N PHE A 246 0.09 4.36 19.90
CA PHE A 246 1.49 4.56 19.48
C PHE A 246 2.39 4.96 20.65
N LYS A 247 1.89 5.72 21.64
CA LYS A 247 2.62 6.01 22.88
C LYS A 247 2.92 4.77 23.73
N LYS A 248 2.06 3.74 23.69
CA LYS A 248 2.32 2.47 24.39
C LYS A 248 3.51 1.71 23.79
N VAL A 249 3.74 1.87 22.48
CA VAL A 249 4.92 1.30 21.82
C VAL A 249 6.16 2.09 22.22
N ASP A 250 6.11 3.41 22.10
CA ASP A 250 7.19 4.29 22.48
C ASP A 250 6.64 5.66 22.92
N GLU A 251 6.91 6.05 24.16
CA GLU A 251 6.39 7.30 24.74
C GLU A 251 6.86 8.55 23.99
N LYS A 252 8.00 8.48 23.30
CA LYS A 252 8.56 9.59 22.52
C LYS A 252 7.94 9.71 21.13
N LEU A 253 7.20 8.69 20.67
CA LEU A 253 6.49 8.68 19.40
C LEU A 253 5.19 9.48 19.48
N ASP A 254 5.33 10.80 19.43
CA ASP A 254 4.21 11.73 19.53
C ASP A 254 3.49 11.95 18.19
N ILE A 255 2.39 11.21 18.00
CA ILE A 255 1.43 11.38 16.90
C ILE A 255 0.44 12.51 17.17
N PHE A 256 0.10 12.75 18.43
CA PHE A 256 -0.90 13.75 18.83
C PHE A 256 -0.51 15.15 18.37
N THR A 257 0.70 15.59 18.71
CA THR A 257 1.17 16.95 18.36
C THR A 257 1.20 17.20 16.85
N VAL A 258 1.41 16.15 16.07
CA VAL A 258 1.49 16.22 14.61
C VAL A 258 0.10 16.43 13.99
N LEU A 259 -0.92 15.77 14.53
CA LEU A 259 -2.31 15.92 14.12
C LEU A 259 -2.99 17.16 14.74
N ASN A 260 -2.55 17.62 15.90
CA ASN A 260 -3.15 18.78 16.54
C ASN A 260 -2.85 20.10 15.81
N LYS A 261 -1.89 20.09 14.87
CA LYS A 261 -1.62 21.24 14.01
C LYS A 261 -2.75 21.42 12.98
N PRO A 262 -3.32 22.63 12.81
CA PRO A 262 -4.29 22.88 11.76
C PRO A 262 -3.67 22.79 10.36
N ILE A 263 -4.53 22.75 9.33
CA ILE A 263 -4.10 22.93 7.93
C ILE A 263 -4.24 24.39 7.56
N LEU A 264 -3.12 25.03 7.19
CA LEU A 264 -3.08 26.41 6.69
C LEU A 264 -3.81 27.37 7.65
N ASN A 265 -4.76 28.15 7.13
CA ASN A 265 -5.51 29.19 7.85
C ASN A 265 -6.75 28.65 8.58
N ARG A 266 -6.93 27.33 8.70
CA ARG A 266 -8.06 26.75 9.43
C ARG A 266 -7.85 26.90 10.93
N LYS A 267 -8.94 27.18 11.66
CA LYS A 267 -8.94 27.19 13.14
C LYS A 267 -9.03 25.79 13.74
N VAL A 268 -9.66 24.85 13.04
CA VAL A 268 -9.86 23.47 13.48
C VAL A 268 -8.60 22.64 13.20
N SER A 269 -8.16 21.87 14.19
CA SER A 269 -7.01 20.96 14.05
C SER A 269 -7.34 19.78 13.12
N LEU A 270 -6.31 19.11 12.59
CA LEU A 270 -6.54 17.84 11.86
C LEU A 270 -7.09 16.75 12.77
N PHE A 271 -6.66 16.76 14.03
CA PHE A 271 -7.12 15.84 15.06
C PHE A 271 -8.64 15.94 15.24
N ASP A 272 -9.14 17.14 15.54
CA ASP A 272 -10.58 17.37 15.76
C ASP A 272 -11.38 17.10 14.48
N SER A 273 -10.83 17.52 13.33
CA SER A 273 -11.48 17.31 12.05
C SER A 273 -11.66 15.83 11.71
N ILE A 274 -10.71 14.95 12.06
CA ILE A 274 -10.84 13.51 11.79
C ILE A 274 -11.72 12.83 12.84
N GLU A 275 -11.65 13.24 14.11
CA GLU A 275 -12.58 12.74 15.15
C GLU A 275 -14.04 12.98 14.75
N GLU A 276 -14.37 14.19 14.28
CA GLU A 276 -15.71 14.51 13.79
C GLU A 276 -16.16 13.55 12.68
N ILE A 277 -15.27 13.24 11.72
CA ILE A 277 -15.62 12.31 10.63
C ILE A 277 -15.81 10.87 11.12
N VAL A 278 -15.06 10.43 12.14
CA VAL A 278 -15.26 9.12 12.75
C VAL A 278 -16.61 9.05 13.48
N GLU A 279 -17.06 10.14 14.10
CA GLU A 279 -18.43 10.20 14.66
C GLU A 279 -19.50 10.15 13.58
N LEU A 280 -19.35 10.94 12.51
CA LEU A 280 -20.28 10.92 11.38
C LEU A 280 -20.40 9.54 10.75
N ARG A 281 -19.28 8.81 10.66
CA ARG A 281 -19.27 7.40 10.24
C ARG A 281 -20.17 6.55 11.13
N ASN A 282 -20.10 6.71 12.45
CA ASN A 282 -20.89 5.92 13.39
C ASN A 282 -22.38 6.20 13.24
N THR A 283 -22.78 7.47 13.19
CA THR A 283 -24.16 7.88 12.93
C THR A 283 -24.68 7.32 11.62
N PHE A 284 -23.92 7.44 10.53
CA PHE A 284 -24.35 6.94 9.23
C PHE A 284 -24.48 5.41 9.18
N VAL A 285 -23.49 4.67 9.71
CA VAL A 285 -23.46 3.20 9.62
C VAL A 285 -24.43 2.54 10.59
N HIS A 286 -24.60 3.08 11.80
CA HIS A 286 -25.37 2.43 12.86
C HIS A 286 -26.80 2.97 12.98
N GLU A 287 -27.02 4.24 12.66
CA GLU A 287 -28.34 4.89 12.81
C GLU A 287 -28.99 5.17 11.45
N GLY A 288 -28.25 5.02 10.34
CA GLY A 288 -28.72 5.39 9.01
C GLY A 288 -28.81 6.90 8.78
N GLY A 289 -28.34 7.71 9.74
CA GLY A 289 -28.43 9.16 9.68
C GLY A 289 -27.48 9.77 8.66
N MET A 290 -27.99 10.60 7.75
CA MET A 290 -27.19 11.31 6.77
C MET A 290 -26.82 12.72 7.25
N ASP A 291 -25.54 13.09 7.10
CA ASP A 291 -25.12 14.48 7.25
C ASP A 291 -25.24 15.22 5.92
N LEU A 292 -26.23 16.10 5.83
CA LEU A 292 -26.54 16.92 4.66
C LEU A 292 -25.52 18.05 4.45
N SER A 293 -24.66 18.34 5.43
CA SER A 293 -23.56 19.31 5.29
C SER A 293 -22.41 18.77 4.45
N ILE A 294 -22.32 17.43 4.29
CA ILE A 294 -21.29 16.78 3.46
C ILE A 294 -21.67 16.87 1.97
N ASN A 295 -21.43 18.04 1.40
CA ASN A 295 -21.44 18.23 -0.05
C ASN A 295 -20.09 17.85 -0.69
N ASP A 296 -20.04 17.87 -2.02
CA ASP A 296 -18.88 17.45 -2.82
C ASP A 296 -17.62 18.23 -2.46
N LYS A 297 -17.75 19.54 -2.18
CA LYS A 297 -16.64 20.41 -1.77
C LYS A 297 -16.12 20.01 -0.39
N LYS A 298 -17.02 19.83 0.58
CA LYS A 298 -16.69 19.41 1.94
C LYS A 298 -16.04 18.02 1.93
N LEU A 299 -16.53 17.10 1.12
CA LEU A 299 -15.95 15.77 0.99
C LEU A 299 -14.54 15.78 0.37
N LYS A 300 -14.29 16.64 -0.63
CA LYS A 300 -12.92 16.86 -1.15
C LYS A 300 -11.98 17.40 -0.07
N VAL A 301 -12.47 18.26 0.83
CA VAL A 301 -11.70 18.72 2.00
C VAL A 301 -11.44 17.58 2.97
N ILE A 302 -12.45 16.74 3.28
CA ILE A 302 -12.28 15.57 4.16
C ILE A 302 -11.22 14.62 3.61
N ILE A 303 -11.28 14.27 2.32
CA ILE A 303 -10.28 13.43 1.66
C ILE A 303 -8.88 14.05 1.80
N LYS A 304 -8.77 15.37 1.62
CA LYS A 304 -7.50 16.07 1.76
C LYS A 304 -6.98 16.06 3.20
N ASP A 305 -7.86 16.20 4.19
CA ASP A 305 -7.50 16.18 5.62
C ASP A 305 -6.89 14.83 6.01
N PHE A 306 -7.55 13.73 5.63
CA PHE A 306 -7.03 12.37 5.82
C PHE A 306 -5.69 12.17 5.09
N GLU A 307 -5.55 12.64 3.85
CA GLU A 307 -4.32 12.56 3.09
C GLU A 307 -3.16 13.30 3.78
N VAL A 308 -3.40 14.52 4.27
CA VAL A 308 -2.40 15.32 4.97
C VAL A 308 -2.06 14.70 6.33
N ALA A 309 -3.03 14.14 7.05
CA ALA A 309 -2.78 13.47 8.32
C ALA A 309 -1.84 12.27 8.15
N VAL A 310 -2.08 11.42 7.14
CA VAL A 310 -1.18 10.30 6.82
C VAL A 310 0.21 10.78 6.44
N ASP A 311 0.31 11.82 5.60
CA ASP A 311 1.61 12.36 5.19
C ASP A 311 2.40 12.91 6.40
N ARG A 312 1.73 13.63 7.31
CA ARG A 312 2.37 14.17 8.53
C ARG A 312 2.79 13.07 9.51
N ILE A 313 1.99 12.03 9.67
CA ILE A 313 2.34 10.88 10.52
C ILE A 313 3.57 10.17 9.94
N TYR A 314 3.61 9.96 8.63
CA TYR A 314 4.75 9.34 7.98
C TYR A 314 6.03 10.19 8.11
N ASP A 315 5.92 11.52 8.01
CA ASP A 315 7.03 12.43 8.29
C ASP A 315 7.51 12.33 9.73
N ARG A 316 6.59 12.18 10.68
CA ARG A 316 6.93 11.96 12.09
C ARG A 316 7.69 10.65 12.28
N PHE A 317 7.30 9.59 11.59
CA PHE A 317 8.05 8.33 11.61
C PHE A 317 9.46 8.51 11.05
N GLY A 318 9.62 9.21 9.91
CA GLY A 318 10.94 9.50 9.35
C GLY A 318 11.83 10.28 10.33
N ALA A 319 11.29 11.32 10.94
CA ALA A 319 12.01 12.11 11.94
C ALA A 319 12.36 11.31 13.20
N TYR A 320 11.48 10.39 13.64
CA TYR A 320 11.69 9.60 14.85
C TYR A 320 12.69 8.45 14.65
N TYR A 321 12.54 7.71 13.55
CA TYR A 321 13.38 6.55 13.21
C TYR A 321 14.59 6.90 12.33
N ASN A 322 14.83 8.19 12.09
CA ASN A 322 15.97 8.72 11.34
C ASN A 322 16.09 8.16 9.90
N PHE A 323 14.98 8.22 9.15
CA PHE A 323 14.96 7.93 7.71
C PHE A 323 14.31 9.08 6.93
N GLU A 324 14.65 9.20 5.65
CA GLU A 324 14.06 10.22 4.77
C GLU A 324 12.73 9.70 4.19
N PRO A 325 11.58 10.36 4.46
CA PRO A 325 10.28 9.92 3.95
C PRO A 325 10.21 9.88 2.42
N SER A 326 10.27 8.68 1.83
CA SER A 326 10.09 8.50 0.38
C SER A 326 8.71 9.00 -0.10
N ARG A 327 8.71 9.75 -1.20
CA ARG A 327 7.51 10.23 -1.92
C ARG A 327 7.37 9.62 -3.33
N ASP A 328 8.24 8.68 -3.67
CA ASP A 328 8.27 8.02 -4.98
C ASP A 328 7.25 6.88 -5.01
N PHE A 329 6.10 7.07 -5.69
CA PHE A 329 5.03 6.08 -5.83
C PHE A 329 5.00 5.41 -7.21
#